data_AF-A0AA97B2B6-F1
#
_entry.id   AF-A0AA97B2B6-F1
#
_cell.length_a   1.000
_cell.length_b   1.000
_cell.length_c   1.000
_cell.angle_alpha   90.00
_cell.angle_beta   90.00
_cell.angle_gamma   90.00
#
_symmetry.space_group_name_H-M   'P 1'
#
loop_
_entity.id
_entity.type
_entity.pdbx_description
1 polymer ?
#
loop_
_entity_poly.entity_id
_entity_poly.type
_entity_poly.pdbx_seq_one_letter_code
_entity_poly.pdbx_strand_id
1 'polypeptide(L)'
;MTTLARRTLAPPRRDARRRAFVVEAPGTSVTLPKLYVQWTGARASLLAGTYRLGFGQRLTLDTTALPSPDGFLPDDDVRPPAGLERACLVGSAGCEPEERLSDVTPDFRWDEGFRGVAGTVRGPLGAWAALSLTGFGSYQSRALARHAVLDRSLCPSSARGVCKAPDVWVSVAEGRWEKLTARTLPGMFRELAGGGNATLALSSRSHVGLTGWMARPVWGQEGAQLDFQPNARYPAGGAFGAFGLDAAWGRGALDVFLEGTRSFDAAPGGGGDFGAVQRTVLSGASRELELSLRYYGRGFANPYSGAPSGPDALEGLRVRNELGARLRYLHREEGAWRLRGQVDAWTLPADGAVSGSAGTLHARASVRGDLRVRPWLQPSLQVEVRDNGVGGMGACADDSLPEQEVADLCASARYGVTARVRSDVAKGLTVSLQYGHARVQAPETKGLRYDAQAVLDVRAQPLSSLKLHGRLVWKDQDLSERSRLQQELRTALDVAWRVSSAVSARGRYAWVLDLKDARVARVPPDPPRHLFHLELETRF
;
A
#
# COMPACT_ATOMS: atom_id res chain seq x y z
N MET A 1 5.10 22.00 -0.60
CA MET A 1 6.42 21.36 -0.43
C MET A 1 7.04 21.14 -1.80
N THR A 2 8.19 21.75 -2.09
CA THR A 2 8.97 21.51 -3.31
C THR A 2 9.99 20.41 -3.07
N THR A 3 10.22 19.52 -4.03
CA THR A 3 11.24 18.47 -3.95
C THR A 3 12.12 18.44 -5.18
N LEU A 4 13.42 18.27 -4.98
CA LEU A 4 14.41 18.12 -6.04
C LEU A 4 14.47 16.64 -6.44
N ALA A 5 13.85 16.30 -7.56
CA ALA A 5 13.89 14.97 -8.15
C ALA A 5 15.12 14.85 -9.06
N ARG A 6 15.93 13.81 -8.86
CA ARG A 6 17.14 13.52 -9.65
C ARG A 6 17.04 12.21 -10.42
N ARG A 7 16.09 11.35 -10.05
CA ARG A 7 15.96 9.97 -10.55
C ARG A 7 14.61 9.69 -11.20
N THR A 8 13.70 10.66 -11.13
CA THR A 8 12.39 10.59 -11.78
C THR A 8 12.57 10.68 -13.30
N LEU A 9 11.98 9.73 -14.02
CA LEU A 9 11.97 9.72 -15.48
C LEU A 9 11.11 10.87 -16.01
N ALA A 10 11.45 11.38 -17.19
CA ALA A 10 10.50 12.19 -17.95
C ALA A 10 9.30 11.33 -18.39
N PRO A 11 8.11 11.92 -18.62
CA PRO A 11 7.02 11.20 -19.25
C PRO A 11 7.48 10.56 -20.57
N PRO A 12 7.21 9.26 -20.80
CA PRO A 12 7.64 8.59 -22.01
C PRO A 12 7.00 9.24 -23.23
N ARG A 13 7.71 9.19 -24.36
CA ARG A 13 7.19 9.53 -25.68
C ARG A 13 7.14 8.27 -26.53
N ARG A 14 6.18 8.18 -27.44
CA ARG A 14 6.15 7.06 -28.38
C ARG A 14 7.13 7.30 -29.52
N ASP A 15 7.95 6.29 -29.81
CA ASP A 15 8.76 6.22 -31.02
C ASP A 15 8.06 5.31 -32.03
N ALA A 16 7.48 5.92 -33.07
CA ALA A 16 6.76 5.20 -34.12
C ALA A 16 7.67 4.26 -34.94
N ARG A 17 8.96 4.58 -35.11
CA ARG A 17 9.90 3.74 -35.86
C ARG A 17 10.24 2.48 -35.09
N ARG A 18 10.48 2.63 -33.78
CA ARG A 18 10.83 1.51 -32.88
C ARG A 18 9.62 0.74 -32.37
N ARG A 19 8.40 1.25 -32.60
CA ARG A 19 7.15 0.74 -32.00
C ARG A 19 7.30 0.51 -30.49
N ALA A 20 7.93 1.47 -29.83
CA ALA A 20 8.30 1.39 -28.42
C ALA A 20 8.17 2.76 -27.76
N PHE A 21 8.28 2.80 -26.44
CA PHE A 21 8.43 4.06 -25.72
C PHE A 21 9.90 4.44 -25.60
N VAL A 22 10.16 5.74 -25.63
CA VAL A 22 11.45 6.34 -25.34
C VAL A 22 11.30 7.30 -24.18
N VAL A 23 12.26 7.30 -23.27
CA VAL A 23 12.37 8.24 -22.15
C VAL A 23 13.76 8.86 -22.16
N GLU A 24 13.83 10.12 -21.75
CA GLU A 24 15.10 10.76 -21.44
C GLU A 24 15.67 10.16 -20.13
N ALA A 25 17.00 10.06 -20.03
CA ALA A 25 17.64 9.65 -18.80
C ALA A 25 17.23 10.59 -17.64
N PRO A 26 17.16 10.09 -16.39
CA PRO A 26 16.79 10.94 -15.27
C PRO A 26 17.71 12.15 -15.16
N GLY A 27 17.10 13.31 -14.93
CA GLY A 27 17.79 14.58 -14.74
C GLY A 27 17.35 15.25 -13.45
N THR A 28 18.08 16.29 -13.06
CA THR A 28 17.70 17.12 -11.90
C THR A 28 16.52 18.02 -12.29
N SER A 29 15.40 17.89 -11.57
CA SER A 29 14.19 18.67 -11.78
C SER A 29 13.56 19.06 -10.44
N VAL A 30 13.01 20.27 -10.37
CA VAL A 30 12.22 20.71 -9.21
C VAL A 30 10.77 20.34 -9.45
N THR A 31 10.17 19.60 -8.52
CA THR A 31 8.78 19.17 -8.60
C THR A 31 7.97 19.69 -7.42
N LEU A 32 6.70 20.01 -7.68
CA LEU A 32 5.72 20.41 -6.67
C LEU A 32 4.62 19.34 -6.60
N PRO A 33 4.87 18.22 -5.88
CA PRO A 33 3.96 17.07 -5.90
C PRO A 33 2.64 17.36 -5.18
N LYS A 34 2.68 18.18 -4.12
CA LYS A 34 1.55 18.51 -3.25
C LYS A 34 1.43 20.02 -3.04
N LEU A 35 0.25 20.56 -3.33
CA LEU A 35 -0.12 21.95 -3.10
C LEU A 35 -1.63 22.00 -2.94
N TYR A 36 -2.10 22.69 -1.92
CA TYR A 36 -3.53 22.91 -1.71
C TYR A 36 -3.80 24.26 -1.02
N VAL A 37 -5.04 24.70 -1.15
CA VAL A 37 -5.65 25.79 -0.39
C VAL A 37 -6.97 25.26 0.16
N GLN A 38 -7.21 25.49 1.45
CA GLN A 38 -8.43 25.04 2.13
C GLN A 38 -9.14 26.23 2.78
N TRP A 39 -10.46 26.25 2.66
CA TRP A 39 -11.34 27.14 3.40
C TRP A 39 -12.42 26.33 4.11
N THR A 40 -12.65 26.62 5.39
CA THR A 40 -13.65 25.94 6.21
C THR A 40 -14.51 26.97 6.91
N GLY A 41 -15.79 27.03 6.54
CA GLY A 41 -16.82 27.82 7.19
C GLY A 41 -17.79 26.98 8.03
N ALA A 42 -18.81 27.64 8.59
CA ALA A 42 -19.81 26.98 9.43
C ALA A 42 -20.73 26.03 8.64
N ARG A 43 -21.09 26.40 7.41
CA ARG A 43 -22.04 25.66 6.56
C ARG A 43 -21.41 25.11 5.28
N ALA A 44 -20.20 25.52 4.94
CA ALA A 44 -19.54 25.09 3.73
C ALA A 44 -18.04 24.94 3.98
N SER A 45 -17.42 24.02 3.26
CA SER A 45 -15.98 23.81 3.23
C SER A 45 -15.55 23.63 1.77
N LEU A 46 -14.37 24.11 1.42
CA LEU A 46 -13.80 24.03 0.08
C LEU A 46 -12.31 23.68 0.18
N LEU A 47 -11.83 22.84 -0.73
CA LEU A 47 -10.42 22.54 -0.90
C LEU A 47 -10.08 22.54 -2.39
N ALA A 48 -9.09 23.33 -2.78
CA ALA A 48 -8.52 23.34 -4.13
C ALA A 48 -7.05 22.90 -4.10
N GLY A 49 -6.63 22.05 -5.04
CA GLY A 49 -5.28 21.49 -5.10
C GLY A 49 -5.28 19.97 -4.88
N THR A 50 -4.32 19.43 -4.14
CA THR A 50 -4.20 17.99 -3.86
C THR A 50 -5.01 17.58 -2.63
N TYR A 51 -5.87 16.57 -2.77
CA TYR A 51 -6.74 16.10 -1.69
C TYR A 51 -6.99 14.60 -1.73
N ARG A 52 -7.47 14.08 -0.61
CA ARG A 52 -8.09 12.77 -0.47
C ARG A 52 -9.57 12.92 -0.17
N LEU A 53 -10.35 11.94 -0.60
CA LEU A 53 -11.78 11.82 -0.34
C LEU A 53 -12.09 10.46 0.22
N GLY A 54 -13.06 10.38 1.12
CA GLY A 54 -13.63 9.11 1.53
C GLY A 54 -14.99 9.26 2.20
N PHE A 55 -15.84 8.25 2.03
CA PHE A 55 -17.18 8.21 2.58
C PHE A 55 -17.54 6.82 3.09
N GLY A 56 -18.56 6.74 3.94
CA GLY A 56 -19.19 5.49 4.37
C GLY A 56 -18.22 4.51 5.05
N GLN A 57 -18.33 3.23 4.69
CA GLN A 57 -17.45 2.13 5.11
C GLN A 57 -16.29 1.91 4.15
N ARG A 58 -15.92 2.96 3.40
CA ARG A 58 -14.72 3.01 2.53
C ARG A 58 -14.85 2.17 1.26
N LEU A 59 -16.04 1.66 0.95
CA LEU A 59 -16.22 0.70 -0.14
C LEU A 59 -16.41 1.37 -1.50
N THR A 60 -17.26 2.38 -1.58
CA THR A 60 -17.59 3.08 -2.84
C THR A 60 -16.46 4.03 -3.24
N LEU A 61 -15.97 4.85 -2.30
CA LEU A 61 -14.91 5.82 -2.53
C LEU A 61 -14.19 6.11 -1.22
N ASP A 62 -12.91 5.71 -1.11
CA ASP A 62 -11.98 6.11 -0.06
C ASP A 62 -10.53 6.09 -0.53
N THR A 63 -9.88 7.24 -0.37
CA THR A 63 -8.45 7.45 -0.60
C THR A 63 -7.75 8.05 0.61
N THR A 64 -8.46 8.21 1.74
CA THR A 64 -7.99 8.90 2.95
C THR A 64 -7.20 8.00 3.90
N ALA A 65 -7.39 6.68 3.79
CA ALA A 65 -6.92 5.67 4.76
C ALA A 65 -7.46 5.84 6.19
N LEU A 66 -8.47 6.69 6.41
CA LEU A 66 -9.12 6.85 7.70
C LEU A 66 -10.04 5.65 8.01
N PRO A 67 -10.17 5.23 9.29
CA PRO A 67 -11.06 4.12 9.66
C PRO A 67 -12.56 4.38 9.41
N SER A 68 -12.95 5.65 9.43
CA SER A 68 -14.31 6.14 9.16
C SER A 68 -14.20 7.49 8.46
N PRO A 69 -14.01 7.52 7.13
CA PRO A 69 -13.84 8.76 6.40
C PRO A 69 -15.17 9.48 6.19
N ASP A 70 -15.12 10.81 6.25
CA ASP A 70 -16.26 11.69 5.99
C ASP A 70 -15.75 12.96 5.28
N GLY A 71 -16.02 13.06 3.98
CA GLY A 71 -15.65 14.22 3.17
C GLY A 71 -14.24 14.16 2.60
N PHE A 72 -13.55 15.30 2.62
CA PHE A 72 -12.23 15.48 2.04
C PHE A 72 -11.22 16.04 3.04
N LEU A 73 -9.96 15.75 2.78
CA LEU A 73 -8.82 16.28 3.53
C LEU A 73 -7.66 16.61 2.58
N PRO A 74 -6.80 17.57 2.93
CA PRO A 74 -5.63 17.89 2.13
C PRO A 74 -4.69 16.70 2.01
N ASP A 75 -4.16 16.48 0.82
CA ASP A 75 -3.13 15.48 0.55
C ASP A 75 -1.79 16.20 0.51
N ASP A 76 -1.03 16.08 1.59
CA ASP A 76 0.30 16.65 1.78
C ASP A 76 1.38 15.59 2.03
N ASP A 77 1.02 14.30 1.93
CA ASP A 77 1.93 13.19 2.21
C ASP A 77 3.03 13.09 1.13
N VAL A 78 4.25 13.38 1.56
CA VAL A 78 5.49 13.18 0.81
C VAL A 78 6.43 12.41 1.71
N ARG A 79 6.75 11.19 1.30
CA ARG A 79 7.51 10.23 2.11
C ARG A 79 8.96 10.19 1.65
N PRO A 80 9.92 10.19 2.60
CA PRO A 80 11.31 9.95 2.25
C PRO A 80 11.47 8.52 1.69
N PRO A 81 12.50 8.29 0.86
CA PRO A 81 12.80 6.96 0.35
C PRO A 81 13.04 5.96 1.50
N ALA A 82 12.40 4.79 1.42
CA ALA A 82 12.47 3.74 2.46
C ALA A 82 13.80 2.94 2.45
N GLY A 83 14.59 3.08 1.39
CA GLY A 83 15.86 2.38 1.18
C GLY A 83 16.55 2.92 -0.07
N LEU A 84 17.76 2.44 -0.32
CA LEU A 84 18.46 2.76 -1.55
C LEU A 84 17.92 1.94 -2.72
N GLU A 85 18.23 2.38 -3.93
CA GLU A 85 18.01 1.63 -5.16
C GLU A 85 19.28 1.57 -5.98
N ARG A 86 19.39 0.57 -6.87
CA ARG A 86 20.50 0.49 -7.81
C ARG A 86 20.61 1.77 -8.63
N ALA A 87 21.83 2.27 -8.78
CA ALA A 87 22.11 3.43 -9.61
C ALA A 87 21.79 3.15 -11.08
N CYS A 88 22.13 1.95 -11.55
CA CYS A 88 21.80 1.47 -12.88
C CYS A 88 20.28 1.24 -13.05
N LEU A 89 19.68 1.91 -14.04
CA LEU A 89 18.24 1.83 -14.37
C LEU A 89 17.95 0.95 -15.60
N VAL A 90 18.97 0.56 -16.34
CA VAL A 90 18.88 -0.23 -17.56
C VAL A 90 19.46 -1.63 -17.34
N GLY A 91 19.45 -2.48 -18.38
CA GLY A 91 20.09 -3.80 -18.31
C GLY A 91 21.58 -3.69 -17.95
N SER A 92 22.16 -4.74 -17.37
CA SER A 92 23.54 -4.75 -16.86
C SER A 92 24.61 -4.35 -17.90
N ALA A 93 24.38 -4.62 -19.18
CA ALA A 93 25.28 -4.23 -20.27
C ALA A 93 25.27 -2.72 -20.58
N GLY A 94 24.21 -2.00 -20.18
CA GLY A 94 24.02 -0.58 -20.48
C GLY A 94 24.60 0.40 -19.46
N CYS A 95 25.19 -0.10 -18.38
CA CYS A 95 25.76 0.71 -17.29
C CYS A 95 27.25 0.43 -17.09
N GLU A 96 27.96 1.44 -16.59
CA GLU A 96 29.35 1.29 -16.17
C GLU A 96 29.47 0.29 -15.01
N PRO A 97 30.58 -0.47 -14.89
CA PRO A 97 30.75 -1.50 -13.86
C PRO A 97 30.50 -0.99 -12.43
N GLU A 98 30.93 0.24 -12.14
CA GLU A 98 30.74 0.89 -10.83
C GLU A 98 29.25 1.16 -10.56
N GLU A 99 28.51 1.65 -11.56
CA GLU A 99 27.08 1.95 -11.43
C GLU A 99 26.23 0.69 -11.22
N ARG A 100 26.65 -0.47 -11.73
CA ARG A 100 25.95 -1.75 -11.56
C ARG A 100 25.93 -2.22 -10.10
N LEU A 101 26.97 -1.86 -9.34
CA LEU A 101 27.17 -2.28 -7.95
C LEU A 101 26.82 -1.16 -6.96
N SER A 102 26.69 0.08 -7.43
CA SER A 102 26.36 1.23 -6.58
C SER A 102 24.85 1.34 -6.29
N ASP A 103 24.55 1.69 -5.04
CA ASP A 103 23.23 2.02 -4.55
C ASP A 103 23.14 3.53 -4.32
N VAL A 104 22.03 4.15 -4.72
CA VAL A 104 21.78 5.59 -4.57
C VAL A 104 20.47 5.85 -3.87
N THR A 105 20.34 7.05 -3.30
CA THR A 105 19.09 7.47 -2.65
C THR A 105 18.05 7.78 -3.73
N PRO A 106 16.90 7.07 -3.77
CA PRO A 106 15.80 7.41 -4.66
C PRO A 106 15.22 8.80 -4.34
N ASP A 107 14.44 9.33 -5.26
CA ASP A 107 13.65 10.54 -5.00
C ASP A 107 12.57 10.30 -3.92
N PHE A 108 12.08 11.41 -3.34
CA PHE A 108 10.90 11.38 -2.48
C PHE A 108 9.72 10.74 -3.21
N ARG A 109 8.90 9.99 -2.46
CA ARG A 109 7.72 9.31 -3.01
C ARG A 109 6.46 9.93 -2.43
N TRP A 110 5.43 10.03 -3.25
CA TRP A 110 4.11 10.44 -2.81
C TRP A 110 3.08 9.51 -3.43
N ASP A 111 1.98 9.29 -2.72
CA ASP A 111 0.83 8.60 -3.29
C ASP A 111 0.04 9.61 -4.14
N GLU A 112 -0.41 9.23 -5.32
CA GLU A 112 -1.22 10.13 -6.14
C GLU A 112 -2.69 10.09 -5.64
N GLY A 113 -3.14 11.13 -4.92
CA GLY A 113 -4.53 11.32 -4.48
C GLY A 113 -5.43 11.83 -5.59
N PHE A 114 -6.27 12.82 -5.32
CA PHE A 114 -6.96 13.63 -6.34
C PHE A 114 -6.31 15.01 -6.44
N ARG A 115 -6.44 15.67 -7.58
CA ARG A 115 -5.96 17.05 -7.80
C ARG A 115 -7.00 17.85 -8.57
N GLY A 116 -7.55 18.87 -7.93
CA GLY A 116 -8.66 19.67 -8.48
C GLY A 116 -9.40 20.42 -7.38
N VAL A 117 -10.72 20.27 -7.30
CA VAL A 117 -11.55 20.95 -6.30
C VAL A 117 -12.51 19.97 -5.65
N ALA A 118 -12.66 20.05 -4.32
CA ALA A 118 -13.69 19.39 -3.56
C ALA A 118 -14.39 20.38 -2.62
N GLY A 119 -15.69 20.23 -2.41
CA GLY A 119 -16.46 21.12 -1.55
C GLY A 119 -17.65 20.42 -0.92
N THR A 120 -17.97 20.81 0.30
CA THR A 120 -19.10 20.29 1.07
C THR A 120 -19.98 21.45 1.51
N VAL A 121 -21.30 21.29 1.38
CA VAL A 121 -22.31 22.18 1.97
C VAL A 121 -23.15 21.36 2.93
N ARG A 122 -23.37 21.88 4.14
CA ARG A 122 -24.13 21.21 5.20
C ARG A 122 -25.11 22.16 5.87
N GLY A 123 -26.27 21.64 6.24
CA GLY A 123 -27.32 22.40 6.90
C GLY A 123 -28.40 21.52 7.53
N PRO A 124 -29.20 22.08 8.44
CA PRO A 124 -30.35 21.38 9.00
C PRO A 124 -31.39 21.13 7.91
N LEU A 125 -32.04 19.97 7.96
CA LEU A 125 -33.20 19.61 7.16
C LEU A 125 -34.38 19.40 8.11
N GLY A 126 -35.11 20.48 8.37
CA GLY A 126 -36.13 20.51 9.44
C GLY A 126 -35.50 20.44 10.83
N ALA A 127 -36.28 19.94 11.81
CA ALA A 127 -35.87 19.90 13.21
C ALA A 127 -35.12 18.61 13.64
N TRP A 128 -35.14 17.58 12.80
CA TRP A 128 -34.73 16.21 13.17
C TRP A 128 -33.60 15.62 12.32
N ALA A 129 -33.14 16.35 11.30
CA ALA A 129 -32.12 15.87 10.38
C ALA A 129 -31.13 16.96 9.98
N ALA A 130 -29.95 16.53 9.53
CA ALA A 130 -28.97 17.37 8.86
C ALA A 130 -28.59 16.73 7.51
N LEU A 131 -28.47 17.56 6.47
CA LEU A 131 -28.03 17.15 5.15
C LEU A 131 -26.61 17.67 4.91
N SER A 132 -25.73 16.80 4.41
CA SER A 132 -24.40 17.14 3.92
C SER A 132 -24.29 16.73 2.46
N LEU A 133 -23.89 17.65 1.59
CA LEU A 133 -23.67 17.43 0.17
C LEU A 133 -22.22 17.73 -0.16
N THR A 134 -21.48 16.73 -0.62
CA THR A 134 -20.08 16.87 -1.02
C THR A 134 -19.96 16.59 -2.52
N GLY A 135 -19.26 17.46 -3.24
CA GLY A 135 -18.94 17.28 -4.67
C GLY A 135 -17.45 17.47 -4.92
N PHE A 136 -16.93 16.81 -5.95
CA PHE A 136 -15.54 16.96 -6.36
C PHE A 136 -15.31 16.80 -7.86
N GLY A 137 -14.21 17.37 -8.33
CA GLY A 137 -13.67 17.18 -9.67
C GLY A 137 -12.15 17.20 -9.64
N SER A 138 -11.52 16.28 -10.36
CA SER A 138 -10.08 16.07 -10.38
C SER A 138 -9.58 15.89 -11.81
N TYR A 139 -8.44 16.52 -12.12
CA TYR A 139 -7.70 16.32 -13.35
C TYR A 139 -6.20 16.24 -13.07
N GLN A 140 -5.58 15.09 -13.31
CA GLN A 140 -4.15 14.93 -13.06
C GLN A 140 -3.47 13.89 -13.93
N SER A 141 -2.17 14.06 -14.09
CA SER A 141 -1.30 13.06 -14.70
C SER A 141 -1.04 11.92 -13.71
N ARG A 142 -1.16 10.68 -14.16
CA ARG A 142 -0.98 9.47 -13.35
C ARG A 142 0.23 8.67 -13.81
N ALA A 143 0.94 8.10 -12.86
CA ALA A 143 2.01 7.16 -13.13
C ALA A 143 1.47 5.71 -13.23
N LEU A 144 2.08 4.88 -14.07
CA LEU A 144 1.66 3.49 -14.26
C LEU A 144 2.88 2.57 -14.37
N ALA A 145 2.85 1.42 -13.72
CA ALA A 145 3.91 0.43 -13.86
C ALA A 145 4.00 -0.05 -15.32
N ARG A 146 5.21 -0.22 -15.87
CA ARG A 146 5.37 -0.67 -17.26
C ARG A 146 4.55 -1.93 -17.57
N HIS A 147 4.57 -2.91 -16.67
CA HIS A 147 3.85 -4.17 -16.85
C HIS A 147 2.32 -4.05 -16.83
N ALA A 148 1.79 -2.90 -16.41
CA ALA A 148 0.37 -2.61 -16.37
C ALA A 148 -0.12 -1.85 -17.63
N VAL A 149 0.79 -1.52 -18.56
CA VAL A 149 0.47 -0.86 -19.84
C VAL A 149 0.19 -1.91 -20.91
N LEU A 150 -0.95 -1.78 -21.60
CA LEU A 150 -1.31 -2.55 -22.78
C LEU A 150 -1.23 -1.63 -24.01
N ASP A 151 -0.55 -2.08 -25.07
CA ASP A 151 -0.65 -1.47 -26.40
C ASP A 151 -1.42 -2.41 -27.33
N ARG A 152 -2.70 -2.10 -27.57
CA ARG A 152 -3.59 -2.91 -28.41
C ARG A 152 -3.13 -2.97 -29.87
N SER A 153 -2.30 -2.03 -30.32
CA SER A 153 -1.74 -2.07 -31.68
C SER A 153 -0.66 -3.14 -31.85
N LEU A 154 -0.01 -3.54 -30.75
CA LEU A 154 1.03 -4.57 -30.72
C LEU A 154 0.52 -5.92 -30.21
N CYS A 155 -0.63 -5.92 -29.54
CA CYS A 155 -1.30 -7.13 -29.06
C CYS A 155 -2.78 -7.14 -29.48
N PRO A 156 -3.09 -7.55 -30.73
CA PRO A 156 -4.46 -7.69 -31.18
C PRO A 156 -5.17 -8.80 -30.40
N SER A 157 -6.48 -8.65 -30.21
CA SER A 157 -7.36 -9.53 -29.42
C SER A 157 -7.42 -11.01 -29.88
N SER A 158 -6.80 -11.35 -31.01
CA SER A 158 -6.68 -12.72 -31.54
C SER A 158 -5.45 -13.48 -31.04
N ALA A 159 -4.53 -12.83 -30.32
CA ALA A 159 -3.33 -13.47 -29.79
C ALA A 159 -3.68 -14.33 -28.55
N ARG A 160 -3.56 -15.66 -28.66
CA ARG A 160 -3.78 -16.64 -27.57
C ARG A 160 -2.65 -16.64 -26.51
N GLY A 161 -2.15 -15.47 -26.11
CA GLY A 161 -1.05 -15.34 -25.15
C GLY A 161 -1.08 -14.05 -24.35
N VAL A 162 -0.35 -14.02 -23.23
CA VAL A 162 -0.23 -12.84 -22.37
C VAL A 162 0.47 -11.71 -23.14
N CYS A 163 -0.24 -10.61 -23.38
CA CYS A 163 0.30 -9.44 -24.05
C CYS A 163 1.52 -8.90 -23.30
N LYS A 164 2.70 -8.96 -23.93
CA LYS A 164 3.92 -8.42 -23.33
C LYS A 164 3.79 -6.91 -23.17
N ALA A 165 4.22 -6.41 -22.02
CA ALA A 165 4.32 -4.99 -21.76
C ALA A 165 5.21 -4.29 -22.81
N PRO A 166 4.87 -3.06 -23.23
CA PRO A 166 5.62 -2.35 -24.25
C PRO A 166 7.07 -2.10 -23.80
N ASP A 167 7.99 -2.20 -24.75
CA ASP A 167 9.39 -1.92 -24.51
C ASP A 167 9.59 -0.41 -24.28
N VAL A 168 10.46 -0.08 -23.33
CA VAL A 168 10.80 1.30 -22.98
C VAL A 168 12.31 1.43 -23.09
N TRP A 169 12.76 2.37 -23.90
CA TRP A 169 14.17 2.64 -24.15
C TRP A 169 14.57 3.97 -23.51
N VAL A 170 15.75 4.01 -22.91
CA VAL A 170 16.33 5.21 -22.32
C VAL A 170 17.53 5.60 -23.18
N SER A 171 17.64 6.89 -23.52
CA SER A 171 18.86 7.40 -24.11
C SER A 171 19.94 7.44 -23.03
N VAL A 172 21.00 6.66 -23.20
CA VAL A 172 22.20 6.76 -22.35
C VAL A 172 23.24 7.66 -23.02
N ALA A 173 24.38 7.88 -22.37
CA ALA A 173 25.48 8.67 -22.93
C ALA A 173 25.86 8.19 -24.35
N GLU A 174 26.34 9.12 -25.19
CA GLU A 174 26.82 8.85 -26.55
C GLU A 174 25.73 8.40 -27.56
N GLY A 175 24.45 8.72 -27.32
CA GLY A 175 23.37 8.45 -28.26
C GLY A 175 22.97 6.98 -28.37
N ARG A 176 23.51 6.12 -27.50
CA ARG A 176 23.12 4.72 -27.35
C ARG A 176 21.76 4.63 -26.64
N TRP A 177 20.96 3.65 -27.04
CA TRP A 177 19.65 3.38 -26.45
C TRP A 177 19.68 2.06 -25.70
N GLU A 178 19.26 2.09 -24.45
CA GLU A 178 19.27 0.92 -23.58
C GLU A 178 17.87 0.63 -23.05
N LYS A 179 17.56 -0.65 -22.87
CA LYS A 179 16.23 -1.06 -22.41
C LYS A 179 16.09 -0.77 -20.91
N LEU A 180 15.07 0.00 -20.56
CA LEU A 180 14.73 0.31 -19.18
C LEU A 180 14.32 -0.98 -18.45
N THR A 181 14.87 -1.21 -17.26
CA THR A 181 14.40 -2.30 -16.39
C THR A 181 13.10 -1.91 -15.69
N ALA A 182 12.38 -2.88 -15.11
CA ALA A 182 11.01 -2.68 -14.63
C ALA A 182 10.89 -1.45 -13.69
N ARG A 183 10.19 -0.41 -14.13
CA ARG A 183 9.95 0.84 -13.41
C ARG A 183 8.54 1.35 -13.64
N THR A 184 8.10 2.23 -12.74
CA THR A 184 6.89 3.03 -12.90
C THR A 184 7.17 4.15 -13.90
N LEU A 185 6.31 4.27 -14.91
CA LEU A 185 6.38 5.28 -15.94
C LEU A 185 5.52 6.48 -15.52
N PRO A 186 6.11 7.67 -15.34
CA PRO A 186 5.35 8.85 -14.94
C PRO A 186 4.51 9.38 -16.11
N GLY A 187 3.31 9.88 -15.80
CA GLY A 187 2.45 10.55 -16.77
C GLY A 187 2.04 9.73 -17.99
N MET A 188 1.83 8.43 -17.80
CA MET A 188 1.35 7.54 -18.86
C MET A 188 -0.05 7.91 -19.36
N PHE A 189 -0.90 8.39 -18.47
CA PHE A 189 -2.24 8.89 -18.80
C PHE A 189 -2.61 10.06 -17.90
N ARG A 190 -3.57 10.85 -18.34
CA ARG A 190 -4.25 11.84 -17.50
C ARG A 190 -5.60 11.28 -17.10
N GLU A 191 -5.98 11.46 -15.85
CA GLU A 191 -7.27 11.05 -15.35
C GLU A 191 -8.16 12.26 -15.14
N LEU A 192 -9.37 12.19 -15.72
CA LEU A 192 -10.48 13.06 -15.38
C LEU A 192 -11.42 12.28 -14.46
N ALA A 193 -11.64 12.74 -13.24
CA ALA A 193 -12.53 12.09 -12.27
C ALA A 193 -13.47 13.11 -11.62
N GLY A 194 -14.68 12.68 -11.28
CA GLY A 194 -15.66 13.52 -10.60
C GLY A 194 -16.76 12.70 -9.94
N GLY A 195 -17.42 13.30 -8.96
CA GLY A 195 -18.46 12.63 -8.20
C GLY A 195 -18.90 13.41 -6.98
N GLY A 196 -19.62 12.74 -6.10
CA GLY A 196 -20.11 13.33 -4.87
C GLY A 196 -20.72 12.33 -3.90
N ASN A 197 -21.07 12.86 -2.72
CA ASN A 197 -21.79 12.16 -1.68
C ASN A 197 -22.92 13.06 -1.15
N ALA A 198 -24.07 12.46 -0.86
CA ALA A 198 -25.17 13.09 -0.14
C ALA A 198 -25.47 12.26 1.11
N THR A 199 -25.32 12.85 2.29
CA THR A 199 -25.55 12.18 3.57
C THR A 199 -26.64 12.87 4.37
N LEU A 200 -27.67 12.11 4.73
CA LEU A 200 -28.74 12.51 5.63
C LEU A 200 -28.46 11.92 7.03
N ALA A 201 -28.08 12.78 7.97
CA ALA A 201 -27.86 12.40 9.36
C ALA A 201 -29.12 12.66 10.20
N LEU A 202 -29.63 11.61 10.85
CA LEU A 202 -30.75 11.64 11.79
C LEU A 202 -30.27 11.86 13.24
N SER A 203 -29.06 11.42 13.54
CA SER A 203 -28.37 11.61 14.81
C SER A 203 -26.86 11.57 14.60
N SER A 204 -26.07 11.75 15.67
CA SER A 204 -24.61 11.56 15.61
C SER A 204 -24.18 10.11 15.30
N ARG A 205 -25.09 9.14 15.45
CA ARG A 205 -24.84 7.70 15.23
C ARG A 205 -25.80 7.08 14.21
N SER A 206 -26.59 7.88 13.52
CA SER A 206 -27.58 7.39 12.54
C SER A 206 -27.58 8.24 11.30
N HIS A 207 -27.23 7.65 10.17
CA HIS A 207 -27.23 8.32 8.86
C HIS A 207 -27.49 7.35 7.73
N VAL A 208 -27.89 7.92 6.58
CA VAL A 208 -27.89 7.24 5.28
C VAL A 208 -27.14 8.14 4.31
N GLY A 209 -26.17 7.56 3.60
CA GLY A 209 -25.36 8.21 2.60
C GLY A 209 -25.55 7.59 1.21
N LEU A 210 -25.43 8.43 0.19
CA LEU A 210 -25.38 8.02 -1.20
C LEU A 210 -24.11 8.58 -1.82
N THR A 211 -23.26 7.71 -2.37
CA THR A 211 -21.97 8.07 -2.97
C THR A 211 -21.93 7.62 -4.42
N GLY A 212 -21.44 8.48 -5.31
CA GLY A 212 -21.23 8.14 -6.71
C GLY A 212 -20.04 8.87 -7.32
N TRP A 213 -19.28 8.19 -8.17
CA TRP A 213 -18.17 8.79 -8.89
C TRP A 213 -17.90 8.08 -10.22
N MET A 214 -17.23 8.78 -11.11
CA MET A 214 -16.74 8.29 -12.39
C MET A 214 -15.35 8.84 -12.68
N ALA A 215 -14.54 8.07 -13.40
CA ALA A 215 -13.25 8.49 -13.91
C ALA A 215 -13.06 8.02 -15.35
N ARG A 216 -12.22 8.73 -16.09
CA ARG A 216 -11.84 8.40 -17.46
C ARG A 216 -10.34 8.62 -17.66
N PRO A 217 -9.60 7.61 -18.14
CA PRO A 217 -8.23 7.78 -18.59
C PRO A 217 -8.19 8.48 -19.95
N VAL A 218 -7.24 9.40 -20.11
CA VAL A 218 -6.91 10.11 -21.35
C VAL A 218 -5.45 9.83 -21.65
N TRP A 219 -5.20 9.02 -22.67
CA TRP A 219 -3.85 8.64 -23.09
C TRP A 219 -3.25 9.75 -23.96
N GLY A 220 -2.04 10.19 -23.62
CA GLY A 220 -1.35 11.29 -24.31
C GLY A 220 -0.50 10.87 -25.51
N GLN A 221 -0.44 9.58 -25.84
CA GLN A 221 0.51 9.03 -26.80
C GLN A 221 -0.13 8.88 -28.18
N GLU A 222 0.19 9.80 -29.08
CA GLU A 222 -0.33 9.78 -30.45
C GLU A 222 0.07 8.49 -31.20
N GLY A 223 -0.90 7.90 -31.90
CA GLY A 223 -0.70 6.70 -32.71
C GLY A 223 -0.58 5.38 -31.95
N ALA A 224 -0.64 5.36 -30.61
CA ALA A 224 -0.81 4.14 -29.83
C ALA A 224 -2.25 3.97 -29.36
N GLN A 225 -2.72 2.72 -29.36
CA GLN A 225 -3.99 2.35 -28.75
C GLN A 225 -3.71 1.78 -27.36
N LEU A 226 -3.47 2.69 -26.41
CA LEU A 226 -3.12 2.30 -25.05
C LEU A 226 -4.34 1.97 -24.21
N ASP A 227 -4.16 1.01 -23.33
CA ASP A 227 -5.14 0.59 -22.34
C ASP A 227 -4.42 0.00 -21.12
N PHE A 228 -5.19 -0.41 -20.11
CA PHE A 228 -4.68 -1.12 -18.96
C PHE A 228 -4.59 -2.63 -19.23
N GLN A 229 -3.53 -3.26 -18.73
CA GLN A 229 -3.42 -4.71 -18.69
C GLN A 229 -4.41 -5.30 -17.66
N PRO A 230 -4.82 -6.57 -17.79
CA PRO A 230 -5.70 -7.21 -16.81
C PRO A 230 -5.15 -7.21 -15.37
N ASN A 231 -3.84 -7.18 -15.18
CA ASN A 231 -3.21 -7.12 -13.85
C ASN A 231 -3.04 -5.68 -13.32
N ALA A 232 -3.49 -4.66 -14.04
CA ALA A 232 -3.42 -3.27 -13.62
C ALA A 232 -4.48 -2.97 -12.56
N ARG A 233 -4.19 -2.03 -11.67
CA ARG A 233 -5.18 -1.53 -10.69
C ARG A 233 -6.41 -0.90 -11.34
N TYR A 234 -6.28 -0.33 -12.54
CA TYR A 234 -7.36 0.39 -13.23
C TYR A 234 -8.09 -0.53 -14.21
N PRO A 235 -9.43 -0.48 -14.28
CA PRO A 235 -10.20 -1.26 -15.24
C PRO A 235 -9.89 -0.87 -16.68
N ALA A 236 -9.79 -1.85 -17.57
CA ALA A 236 -9.56 -1.64 -19.00
C ALA A 236 -10.80 -1.07 -19.73
N GLY A 237 -10.61 -0.58 -20.96
CA GLY A 237 -11.71 -0.24 -21.85
C GLY A 237 -12.23 1.21 -21.74
N GLY A 238 -11.69 2.02 -20.82
CA GLY A 238 -11.95 3.46 -20.78
C GLY A 238 -12.55 3.92 -19.47
N ALA A 239 -13.75 4.49 -19.50
CA ALA A 239 -14.38 5.07 -18.32
C ALA A 239 -14.82 3.97 -17.33
N PHE A 240 -14.67 4.27 -16.04
CA PHE A 240 -15.05 3.38 -14.94
C PHE A 240 -15.54 4.20 -13.75
N GLY A 241 -16.27 3.58 -12.83
CA GLY A 241 -16.81 4.26 -11.67
C GLY A 241 -17.53 3.33 -10.70
N ALA A 242 -18.10 3.92 -9.67
CA ALA A 242 -18.94 3.19 -8.72
C ALA A 242 -20.04 4.09 -8.15
N PHE A 243 -21.14 3.46 -7.77
CA PHE A 243 -22.26 4.08 -7.08
C PHE A 243 -22.67 3.19 -5.92
N GLY A 244 -22.96 3.77 -4.75
CA GLY A 244 -23.24 3.00 -3.55
C GLY A 244 -24.03 3.76 -2.51
N LEU A 245 -24.61 3.00 -1.61
CA LEU A 245 -25.39 3.43 -0.46
C LEU A 245 -24.69 2.98 0.80
N ASP A 246 -24.57 3.89 1.76
CA ASP A 246 -24.09 3.59 3.10
C ASP A 246 -25.15 3.95 4.15
N ALA A 247 -25.12 3.23 5.26
CA ALA A 247 -26.00 3.49 6.38
C ALA A 247 -25.27 3.18 7.70
N ALA A 248 -25.57 3.97 8.72
CA ALA A 248 -25.14 3.71 10.08
C ALA A 248 -26.32 3.81 11.04
N TRP A 249 -26.28 3.00 12.08
CA TRP A 249 -27.21 3.06 13.19
C TRP A 249 -26.50 2.65 14.49
N GLY A 250 -26.71 3.40 15.57
CA GLY A 250 -26.12 3.10 16.86
C GLY A 250 -27.09 3.31 18.01
N ARG A 251 -27.07 2.39 18.98
CA ARG A 251 -27.88 2.47 20.20
C ARG A 251 -27.15 1.79 21.36
N GLY A 252 -26.99 2.51 22.47
CA GLY A 252 -26.26 1.99 23.64
C GLY A 252 -24.83 1.59 23.27
N ALA A 253 -24.44 0.36 23.59
CA ALA A 253 -23.14 -0.22 23.31
C ALA A 253 -22.93 -0.68 21.85
N LEU A 254 -23.99 -0.72 21.03
CA LEU A 254 -23.97 -1.30 19.69
C LEU A 254 -23.97 -0.23 18.60
N ASP A 255 -23.05 -0.34 17.64
CA ASP A 255 -23.05 0.38 16.37
C ASP A 255 -23.05 -0.61 15.20
N VAL A 256 -23.87 -0.35 14.19
CA VAL A 256 -23.97 -1.13 12.96
C VAL A 256 -23.78 -0.19 11.78
N PHE A 257 -22.94 -0.61 10.84
CA PHE A 257 -22.66 0.09 9.61
C PHE A 257 -22.82 -0.87 8.44
N LEU A 258 -23.41 -0.38 7.35
CA LEU A 258 -23.64 -1.12 6.12
C LEU A 258 -23.21 -0.23 4.96
N GLU A 259 -22.55 -0.81 3.97
CA GLU A 259 -22.32 -0.15 2.68
C GLU A 259 -22.46 -1.18 1.57
N GLY A 260 -23.21 -0.83 0.53
CA GLY A 260 -23.37 -1.62 -0.68
C GLY A 260 -23.09 -0.75 -1.90
N THR A 261 -22.35 -1.27 -2.87
CA THR A 261 -21.97 -0.53 -4.07
C THR A 261 -22.03 -1.42 -5.30
N ARG A 262 -22.20 -0.80 -6.47
CA ARG A 262 -21.99 -1.41 -7.77
C ARG A 262 -20.91 -0.63 -8.49
N SER A 263 -19.87 -1.32 -8.93
CA SER A 263 -18.89 -0.77 -9.87
C SER A 263 -19.39 -0.95 -11.30
N PHE A 264 -18.85 -0.15 -12.21
CA PHE A 264 -19.08 -0.26 -13.64
C PHE A 264 -17.83 0.14 -14.39
N ASP A 265 -17.56 -0.53 -15.50
CA ASP A 265 -16.45 -0.21 -16.39
C ASP A 265 -16.74 -0.69 -17.82
N ALA A 266 -15.88 -0.27 -18.75
CA ALA A 266 -16.01 -0.57 -20.17
C ALA A 266 -15.16 -1.75 -20.63
N ALA A 267 -14.77 -2.67 -19.73
CA ALA A 267 -14.04 -3.87 -20.10
C ALA A 267 -14.83 -4.72 -21.13
N PRO A 268 -14.15 -5.44 -22.03
CA PRO A 268 -14.81 -6.33 -22.99
C PRO A 268 -15.73 -7.35 -22.29
N GLY A 269 -17.00 -7.39 -22.69
CA GLY A 269 -18.03 -8.24 -22.05
C GLY A 269 -18.94 -7.52 -21.05
N GLY A 270 -18.68 -6.23 -20.78
CA GLY A 270 -19.40 -5.44 -19.77
C GLY A 270 -18.82 -5.71 -18.39
N GLY A 271 -18.19 -4.70 -17.78
CA GLY A 271 -17.55 -4.84 -16.48
C GLY A 271 -18.31 -4.16 -15.35
N GLY A 272 -17.88 -4.47 -14.14
CA GLY A 272 -18.54 -4.06 -12.91
C GLY A 272 -19.42 -5.15 -12.29
N ASP A 273 -19.45 -5.15 -10.96
CA ASP A 273 -20.21 -6.08 -10.14
C ASP A 273 -20.55 -5.38 -8.81
N PHE A 274 -21.13 -6.13 -7.87
CA PHE A 274 -21.47 -5.63 -6.54
C PHE A 274 -20.35 -5.84 -5.52
N GLY A 275 -20.25 -4.90 -4.60
CA GLY A 275 -19.52 -5.03 -3.35
C GLY A 275 -20.44 -4.72 -2.18
N ALA A 276 -20.25 -5.39 -1.05
CA ALA A 276 -20.94 -5.10 0.19
C ALA A 276 -20.01 -5.25 1.39
N VAL A 277 -20.15 -4.36 2.38
CA VAL A 277 -19.46 -4.43 3.67
C VAL A 277 -20.48 -4.17 4.78
N GLN A 278 -20.42 -5.02 5.80
CA GLN A 278 -21.08 -4.79 7.08
C GLN A 278 -19.99 -4.67 8.16
N ARG A 279 -20.17 -3.73 9.09
CA ARG A 279 -19.35 -3.62 10.30
C ARG A 279 -20.27 -3.45 11.51
N THR A 280 -20.07 -4.27 12.53
CA THR A 280 -20.81 -4.23 13.80
C THR A 280 -19.80 -4.08 14.93
N VAL A 281 -19.97 -3.04 15.75
CA VAL A 281 -19.08 -2.73 16.88
C VAL A 281 -19.88 -2.78 18.17
N LEU A 282 -19.41 -3.58 19.12
CA LEU A 282 -19.90 -3.63 20.49
C LEU A 282 -18.84 -3.01 21.40
N SER A 283 -19.16 -1.85 21.96
CA SER A 283 -18.26 -1.04 22.79
C SER A 283 -18.68 -1.07 24.25
N GLY A 284 -17.74 -1.34 25.15
CA GLY A 284 -17.86 -1.20 26.60
C GLY A 284 -16.73 -0.35 27.18
N ALA A 285 -16.69 -0.18 28.50
CA ALA A 285 -15.72 0.72 29.15
C ALA A 285 -14.25 0.31 28.92
N SER A 286 -13.95 -0.99 28.94
CA SER A 286 -12.59 -1.53 28.77
C SER A 286 -12.46 -2.50 27.60
N ARG A 287 -13.54 -2.76 26.87
CA ARG A 287 -13.65 -3.83 25.87
C ARG A 287 -14.33 -3.33 24.59
N GLU A 288 -13.86 -3.80 23.45
CA GLU A 288 -14.46 -3.54 22.15
C GLU A 288 -14.40 -4.82 21.32
N LEU A 289 -15.51 -5.18 20.69
CA LEU A 289 -15.63 -6.30 19.76
C LEU A 289 -16.16 -5.76 18.43
N GLU A 290 -15.40 -5.96 17.35
CA GLU A 290 -15.77 -5.58 15.98
C GLU A 290 -15.91 -6.83 15.13
N LEU A 291 -17.10 -7.03 14.54
CA LEU A 291 -17.35 -8.00 13.48
C LEU A 291 -17.46 -7.25 12.17
N SER A 292 -16.73 -7.68 11.14
CA SER A 292 -16.86 -7.16 9.78
C SER A 292 -17.10 -8.31 8.81
N LEU A 293 -18.15 -8.18 8.00
CA LEU A 293 -18.47 -9.09 6.90
C LEU A 293 -18.27 -8.33 5.59
N ARG A 294 -17.77 -9.00 4.56
CA ARG A 294 -17.49 -8.38 3.27
C ARG A 294 -17.73 -9.34 2.11
N TYR A 295 -18.20 -8.80 1.00
CA TYR A 295 -18.39 -9.50 -0.25
C TYR A 295 -17.97 -8.59 -1.40
N TYR A 296 -17.14 -9.08 -2.30
CA TYR A 296 -16.72 -8.43 -3.54
C TYR A 296 -16.92 -9.43 -4.68
N GLY A 297 -17.78 -9.09 -5.63
CA GLY A 297 -18.00 -9.92 -6.82
C GLY A 297 -16.75 -10.03 -7.69
N ARG A 298 -16.71 -11.02 -8.58
CA ARG A 298 -15.56 -11.23 -9.48
C ARG A 298 -15.39 -10.07 -10.45
N GLY A 299 -16.48 -9.44 -10.90
CA GLY A 299 -16.42 -8.26 -11.76
C GLY A 299 -16.24 -6.95 -11.00
N PHE A 300 -16.14 -6.97 -9.66
CA PHE A 300 -16.09 -5.75 -8.85
C PHE A 300 -14.72 -5.09 -9.00
N ALA A 301 -14.64 -4.01 -9.78
CA ALA A 301 -13.39 -3.36 -10.13
C ALA A 301 -13.40 -1.87 -9.71
N ASN A 302 -13.03 -1.61 -8.46
CA ASN A 302 -13.01 -0.26 -7.89
C ASN A 302 -11.59 0.13 -7.40
N PRO A 303 -10.81 0.90 -8.18
CA PRO A 303 -9.46 1.31 -7.78
C PRO A 303 -9.46 2.30 -6.60
N TYR A 304 -10.58 2.97 -6.32
CA TYR A 304 -10.73 3.94 -5.23
C TYR A 304 -11.47 3.39 -4.02
N SER A 305 -11.61 2.07 -3.91
CA SER A 305 -12.07 1.44 -2.69
C SER A 305 -10.95 1.38 -1.65
N GLY A 306 -11.24 1.82 -0.43
CA GLY A 306 -10.41 1.63 0.76
C GLY A 306 -10.92 0.52 1.67
N ALA A 307 -11.89 -0.29 1.20
CA ALA A 307 -12.53 -1.30 2.00
C ALA A 307 -11.54 -2.34 2.55
N PRO A 308 -11.81 -2.91 3.74
CA PRO A 308 -11.01 -4.01 4.26
C PRO A 308 -11.03 -5.22 3.31
N SER A 309 -9.88 -5.81 3.03
CA SER A 309 -9.76 -7.00 2.17
C SER A 309 -8.68 -7.94 2.70
N GLY A 310 -8.60 -9.12 2.10
CA GLY A 310 -7.42 -9.97 2.14
C GLY A 310 -6.17 -9.24 1.58
N PRO A 311 -4.96 -9.73 1.89
CA PRO A 311 -3.71 -9.20 1.35
C PRO A 311 -3.47 -9.55 -0.13
N ASP A 312 -4.13 -10.60 -0.62
CA ASP A 312 -4.18 -11.06 -2.00
C ASP A 312 -4.83 -10.02 -2.92
N ALA A 313 -4.39 -10.03 -4.17
CA ALA A 313 -4.91 -9.15 -5.20
C ALA A 313 -5.22 -9.99 -6.44
N LEU A 314 -6.43 -9.83 -6.96
CA LEU A 314 -6.84 -10.37 -8.25
C LEU A 314 -6.86 -9.22 -9.24
N GLU A 315 -6.16 -9.37 -10.38
CA GLU A 315 -6.18 -8.36 -11.44
C GLU A 315 -5.81 -6.95 -10.92
N GLY A 316 -4.78 -6.88 -10.07
CA GLY A 316 -4.29 -5.63 -9.50
C GLY A 316 -5.14 -5.02 -8.38
N LEU A 317 -6.25 -5.64 -8.00
CA LEU A 317 -7.19 -5.17 -6.97
C LEU A 317 -7.32 -6.17 -5.82
N ARG A 318 -7.25 -5.68 -4.58
CA ARG A 318 -7.52 -6.51 -3.39
C ARG A 318 -9.00 -6.64 -3.07
N VAL A 319 -9.77 -5.61 -3.40
CA VAL A 319 -11.21 -5.56 -3.16
C VAL A 319 -11.91 -6.15 -4.38
N ARG A 320 -11.73 -7.46 -4.65
CA ARG A 320 -12.30 -8.15 -5.82
C ARG A 320 -12.32 -9.66 -5.59
N ASN A 321 -13.41 -10.32 -6.00
CA ASN A 321 -13.59 -11.78 -5.87
C ASN A 321 -13.29 -12.31 -4.46
N GLU A 322 -13.96 -11.76 -3.44
CA GLU A 322 -13.71 -12.13 -2.04
C GLU A 322 -15.01 -12.18 -1.24
N LEU A 323 -15.24 -13.25 -0.49
CA LEU A 323 -16.23 -13.33 0.57
C LEU A 323 -15.50 -13.56 1.89
N GLY A 324 -15.63 -12.65 2.85
CA GLY A 324 -14.81 -12.70 4.06
C GLY A 324 -15.50 -12.22 5.33
N ALA A 325 -14.97 -12.68 6.45
CA ALA A 325 -15.38 -12.28 7.80
C ALA A 325 -14.14 -12.00 8.65
N ARG A 326 -14.19 -10.90 9.40
CA ARG A 326 -13.15 -10.49 10.34
C ARG A 326 -13.76 -10.22 11.70
N LEU A 327 -13.17 -10.82 12.74
CA LEU A 327 -13.47 -10.52 14.13
C LEU A 327 -12.25 -9.86 14.77
N ARG A 328 -12.45 -8.73 15.45
CA ARG A 328 -11.42 -8.04 16.23
C ARG A 328 -11.89 -7.85 17.65
N TYR A 329 -11.00 -8.11 18.59
CA TYR A 329 -11.24 -7.93 20.01
C TYR A 329 -10.15 -7.06 20.62
N LEU A 330 -10.56 -6.04 21.36
CA LEU A 330 -9.68 -5.18 22.14
C LEU A 330 -10.13 -5.22 23.59
N HIS A 331 -9.19 -5.44 24.50
CA HIS A 331 -9.40 -5.30 25.94
C HIS A 331 -8.25 -4.49 26.50
N ARG A 332 -8.55 -3.42 27.23
CA ARG A 332 -7.56 -2.56 27.86
C ARG A 332 -7.96 -2.28 29.31
N GLU A 333 -7.10 -2.68 30.22
CA GLU A 333 -7.15 -2.25 31.61
C GLU A 333 -6.09 -1.17 31.82
N GLU A 334 -6.52 0.04 32.18
CA GLU A 334 -5.62 1.18 32.27
C GLU A 334 -4.52 0.95 33.31
N GLY A 335 -3.29 1.27 32.92
CA GLY A 335 -2.12 1.07 33.79
C GLY A 335 -1.68 -0.38 34.00
N ALA A 336 -2.45 -1.38 33.55
CA ALA A 336 -2.14 -2.79 33.80
C ALA A 336 -1.77 -3.56 32.52
N TRP A 337 -2.71 -3.75 31.59
CA TRP A 337 -2.48 -4.58 30.42
C TRP A 337 -3.40 -4.23 29.25
N ARG A 338 -3.00 -4.67 28.05
CA ARG A 338 -3.77 -4.54 26.82
C ARG A 338 -3.68 -5.82 26.00
N LEU A 339 -4.84 -6.33 25.59
CA LEU A 339 -4.95 -7.47 24.66
C LEU A 339 -5.59 -7.00 23.36
N ARG A 340 -5.03 -7.44 22.25
CA ARG A 340 -5.60 -7.27 20.91
C ARG A 340 -5.63 -8.61 20.22
N GLY A 341 -6.81 -9.07 19.84
CA GLY A 341 -7.01 -10.26 19.03
C GLY A 341 -7.66 -9.90 17.70
N GLN A 342 -7.29 -10.61 16.63
CA GLN A 342 -7.97 -10.55 15.36
C GLN A 342 -7.96 -11.93 14.69
N VAL A 343 -9.09 -12.30 14.10
CA VAL A 343 -9.22 -13.43 13.19
C VAL A 343 -9.88 -12.90 11.92
N ASP A 344 -9.35 -13.26 10.76
CA ASP A 344 -9.83 -12.86 9.45
C ASP A 344 -9.79 -14.08 8.53
N ALA A 345 -10.91 -14.44 7.93
CA ALA A 345 -11.01 -15.53 7.00
C ALA A 345 -11.79 -15.08 5.77
N TRP A 346 -11.34 -15.53 4.59
CA TRP A 346 -11.99 -15.18 3.33
C TRP A 346 -11.82 -16.28 2.30
N THR A 347 -12.73 -16.32 1.34
CA THR A 347 -12.73 -17.28 0.24
C THR A 347 -12.98 -16.59 -1.10
N LEU A 348 -12.59 -17.25 -2.18
CA LEU A 348 -12.87 -16.83 -3.55
C LEU A 348 -14.28 -17.31 -3.93
N PRO A 349 -15.28 -16.43 -4.08
CA PRO A 349 -16.65 -16.82 -4.43
C PRO A 349 -16.78 -17.33 -5.87
N ALA A 350 -15.83 -16.97 -6.74
CA ALA A 350 -15.69 -17.51 -8.09
C ALA A 350 -14.21 -17.78 -8.39
N ASP A 351 -13.90 -18.42 -9.52
CA ASP A 351 -12.51 -18.64 -9.94
C ASP A 351 -11.76 -17.32 -10.08
N GLY A 352 -10.54 -17.29 -9.54
CA GLY A 352 -9.59 -16.20 -9.73
C GLY A 352 -8.86 -16.31 -11.07
N ALA A 353 -7.53 -16.14 -11.04
CA ALA A 353 -6.68 -16.27 -12.22
C ALA A 353 -6.54 -17.72 -12.71
N VAL A 354 -6.76 -18.70 -11.83
CA VAL A 354 -6.65 -20.13 -12.10
C VAL A 354 -8.05 -20.75 -12.03
N SER A 355 -8.41 -21.55 -13.03
CA SER A 355 -9.66 -22.31 -13.05
C SER A 355 -9.71 -23.30 -11.89
N GLY A 356 -10.87 -23.44 -11.23
CA GLY A 356 -11.03 -24.32 -10.05
C GLY A 356 -10.51 -23.74 -8.72
N SER A 357 -10.20 -22.43 -8.66
CA SER A 357 -9.82 -21.75 -7.42
C SER A 357 -11.00 -21.23 -6.60
N ALA A 358 -12.22 -21.31 -7.13
CA ALA A 358 -13.43 -21.02 -6.37
C ALA A 358 -13.49 -21.88 -5.08
N GLY A 359 -13.83 -21.25 -3.96
CA GLY A 359 -13.91 -21.91 -2.67
C GLY A 359 -12.59 -22.04 -1.91
N THR A 360 -11.44 -21.64 -2.48
CA THR A 360 -10.17 -21.60 -1.73
C THR A 360 -10.33 -20.74 -0.48
N LEU A 361 -10.04 -21.30 0.69
CA LEU A 361 -10.15 -20.62 1.97
C LEU A 361 -8.78 -20.08 2.43
N HIS A 362 -8.75 -18.82 2.81
CA HIS A 362 -7.60 -18.18 3.42
C HIS A 362 -7.95 -17.76 4.84
N ALA A 363 -6.99 -17.85 5.75
CA ALA A 363 -7.17 -17.47 7.14
C ALA A 363 -5.94 -16.75 7.70
N ARG A 364 -6.20 -15.78 8.58
CA ARG A 364 -5.20 -15.08 9.37
C ARG A 364 -5.71 -14.86 10.78
N ALA A 365 -4.92 -15.28 11.76
CA ALA A 365 -5.18 -14.99 13.17
C ALA A 365 -3.97 -14.29 13.78
N SER A 366 -4.22 -13.32 14.66
CA SER A 366 -3.17 -12.69 15.44
C SER A 366 -3.66 -12.32 16.82
N VAL A 367 -2.82 -12.53 17.82
CA VAL A 367 -3.09 -12.12 19.20
C VAL A 367 -1.84 -11.44 19.74
N ARG A 368 -2.03 -10.29 20.38
CA ARG A 368 -0.96 -9.56 21.06
C ARG A 368 -1.40 -9.13 22.45
N GLY A 369 -0.60 -9.51 23.45
CA GLY A 369 -0.69 -9.00 24.81
C GLY A 369 0.45 -8.04 25.12
N ASP A 370 0.13 -6.89 25.69
CA ASP A 370 1.07 -5.95 26.28
C ASP A 370 0.80 -5.89 27.79
N LEU A 371 1.79 -6.16 28.63
CA LEU A 371 1.68 -6.12 30.09
C LEU A 371 2.57 -5.02 30.65
N ARG A 372 2.07 -4.20 31.57
CA ARG A 372 2.86 -3.22 32.32
C ARG A 372 3.16 -3.79 33.70
N VAL A 373 4.35 -4.39 33.85
CA VAL A 373 4.80 -5.00 35.12
C VAL A 373 5.21 -3.93 36.14
N ARG A 374 5.88 -2.88 35.63
CA ARG A 374 6.29 -1.67 36.36
C ARG A 374 6.06 -0.46 35.45
N PRO A 375 6.02 0.77 35.98
CA PRO A 375 5.87 1.98 35.14
C PRO A 375 6.91 2.07 34.03
N TRP A 376 8.13 1.58 34.30
CA TRP A 376 9.26 1.57 33.38
C TRP A 376 9.44 0.26 32.60
N LEU A 377 8.65 -0.81 32.83
CA LEU A 377 8.85 -2.12 32.19
C LEU A 377 7.57 -2.66 31.54
N GLN A 378 7.64 -2.88 30.23
CA GLN A 378 6.52 -3.29 29.38
C GLN A 378 6.90 -4.47 28.48
N PRO A 379 6.79 -5.72 28.96
CA PRO A 379 6.83 -6.90 28.10
C PRO A 379 5.58 -7.03 27.23
N SER A 380 5.76 -7.64 26.06
CA SER A 380 4.71 -7.94 25.10
C SER A 380 5.01 -9.22 24.34
N LEU A 381 3.95 -9.95 23.99
CA LEU A 381 4.01 -11.17 23.21
C LEU A 381 2.97 -11.09 22.10
N GLN A 382 3.38 -11.43 20.89
CA GLN A 382 2.52 -11.52 19.72
C GLN A 382 2.65 -12.90 19.07
N VAL A 383 1.51 -13.51 18.77
CA VAL A 383 1.39 -14.73 17.98
C VAL A 383 0.65 -14.38 16.70
N GLU A 384 1.15 -14.86 15.56
CA GLU A 384 0.52 -14.69 14.26
C GLU A 384 0.49 -16.03 13.51
N VAL A 385 -0.67 -16.35 12.97
CA VAL A 385 -0.89 -17.50 12.09
C VAL A 385 -1.48 -16.97 10.80
N ARG A 386 -0.92 -17.38 9.68
CA ARG A 386 -1.45 -17.12 8.34
C ARG A 386 -1.42 -18.41 7.56
N ASP A 387 -2.49 -18.69 6.86
CA ASP A 387 -2.63 -19.84 5.99
C ASP A 387 -3.36 -19.39 4.72
N ASN A 388 -2.71 -19.58 3.58
CA ASN A 388 -3.33 -19.34 2.27
C ASN A 388 -3.64 -20.72 1.67
N GLY A 389 -4.89 -21.16 1.68
CA GLY A 389 -5.29 -22.51 1.22
C GLY A 389 -5.61 -23.50 2.35
N VAL A 390 -6.37 -23.05 3.36
CA VAL A 390 -6.76 -23.88 4.51
C VAL A 390 -7.48 -25.14 4.05
N GLY A 391 -6.90 -26.30 4.34
CA GLY A 391 -7.51 -27.61 4.05
C GLY A 391 -7.46 -28.06 2.58
N GLY A 392 -6.65 -27.42 1.71
CA GLY A 392 -6.57 -27.81 0.30
C GLY A 392 -5.52 -27.06 -0.54
N MET A 393 -5.73 -27.05 -1.85
CA MET A 393 -4.83 -26.52 -2.89
C MET A 393 -4.79 -24.98 -2.86
N GLY A 394 -3.60 -24.39 -2.95
CA GLY A 394 -3.44 -22.94 -3.04
C GLY A 394 -3.69 -22.42 -4.48
N ALA A 395 -3.98 -21.14 -4.62
CA ALA A 395 -4.24 -20.52 -5.93
C ALA A 395 -3.10 -19.58 -6.36
N CYS A 396 -2.16 -20.05 -7.19
CA CYS A 396 -1.29 -19.20 -8.02
C CYS A 396 -1.13 -19.81 -9.42
N ALA A 397 -0.89 -18.94 -10.40
CA ALA A 397 -0.73 -19.32 -11.81
C ALA A 397 0.74 -19.60 -12.15
N ASP A 398 0.99 -20.75 -12.79
CA ASP A 398 2.14 -21.00 -13.68
C ASP A 398 1.65 -21.90 -14.82
N ASP A 399 1.62 -21.39 -16.05
CA ASP A 399 1.09 -22.06 -17.25
C ASP A 399 1.99 -23.21 -17.76
N SER A 400 3.03 -23.59 -17.00
CA SER A 400 4.04 -24.56 -17.43
C SER A 400 4.00 -25.91 -16.71
N LEU A 401 3.08 -26.11 -15.75
CA LEU A 401 3.00 -27.34 -14.94
C LEU A 401 1.59 -27.96 -14.94
N PRO A 402 1.45 -29.30 -14.78
CA PRO A 402 0.15 -29.97 -14.72
C PRO A 402 -0.72 -29.52 -13.54
N GLU A 403 -2.05 -29.47 -13.71
CA GLU A 403 -3.04 -28.92 -12.76
C GLU A 403 -2.95 -29.48 -11.32
N GLN A 404 -2.53 -30.74 -11.15
CA GLN A 404 -2.40 -31.38 -9.84
C GLN A 404 -1.08 -31.05 -9.11
N GLU A 405 -0.04 -30.60 -9.81
CA GLU A 405 1.22 -30.16 -9.18
C GLU A 405 1.21 -28.66 -8.84
N VAL A 406 0.50 -27.84 -9.63
CA VAL A 406 0.33 -26.37 -9.39
C VAL A 406 -0.41 -26.09 -8.07
N ALA A 407 -1.31 -26.99 -7.72
CA ALA A 407 -2.20 -26.89 -6.58
C ALA A 407 -1.50 -27.06 -5.22
N ASP A 408 -0.53 -27.98 -5.14
CA ASP A 408 0.34 -28.19 -3.97
C ASP A 408 1.42 -27.10 -3.86
N LEU A 409 1.74 -26.43 -4.96
CA LEU A 409 2.77 -25.40 -5.04
C LEU A 409 2.32 -24.02 -4.54
N CYS A 410 1.06 -23.81 -4.15
CA CYS A 410 0.57 -22.44 -3.88
C CYS A 410 0.08 -22.22 -2.44
N ALA A 411 -0.05 -23.30 -1.67
CA ALA A 411 -0.38 -23.20 -0.26
C ALA A 411 0.83 -22.65 0.49
N SER A 412 0.63 -21.58 1.25
CA SER A 412 1.69 -21.03 2.08
C SER A 412 1.17 -20.76 3.47
N ALA A 413 1.91 -21.24 4.47
CA ALA A 413 1.57 -21.03 5.86
C ALA A 413 2.72 -20.32 6.57
N ARG A 414 2.39 -19.44 7.51
CA ARG A 414 3.33 -18.77 8.40
C ARG A 414 2.80 -18.80 9.82
N TYR A 415 3.59 -19.38 10.72
CA TYR A 415 3.32 -19.43 12.15
C TYR A 415 4.46 -18.70 12.86
N GLY A 416 4.16 -17.53 13.42
CA GLY A 416 5.15 -16.63 13.99
C GLY A 416 4.86 -16.32 15.46
N VAL A 417 5.92 -16.21 16.26
CA VAL A 417 5.88 -15.69 17.62
C VAL A 417 6.90 -14.58 17.74
N THR A 418 6.50 -13.46 18.34
CA THR A 418 7.37 -12.31 18.59
C THR A 418 7.24 -11.89 20.04
N ALA A 419 8.35 -11.93 20.77
CA ALA A 419 8.47 -11.39 22.11
C ALA A 419 9.19 -10.04 22.05
N ARG A 420 8.72 -9.07 22.84
CA ARG A 420 9.37 -7.77 22.98
C ARG A 420 9.31 -7.29 24.41
N VAL A 421 10.42 -6.76 24.90
CA VAL A 421 10.51 -6.04 26.17
C VAL A 421 10.88 -4.59 25.88
N ARG A 422 10.08 -3.65 26.37
CA ARG A 422 10.40 -2.22 26.38
C ARG A 422 10.67 -1.77 27.82
N SER A 423 11.74 -1.00 28.00
CA SER A 423 12.11 -0.40 29.28
C SER A 423 12.38 1.10 29.12
N ASP A 424 11.78 1.93 29.97
CA ASP A 424 12.12 3.35 30.12
C ASP A 424 13.14 3.46 31.27
N VAL A 425 14.40 3.20 30.93
CA VAL A 425 15.52 3.01 31.89
C VAL A 425 15.82 4.29 32.68
N ALA A 426 15.69 5.45 32.03
CA ALA A 426 15.84 6.76 32.65
C ALA A 426 14.95 7.77 31.92
N LYS A 427 14.79 8.98 32.50
CA LYS A 427 14.05 10.06 31.84
C LYS A 427 14.69 10.37 30.48
N GLY A 428 13.91 10.21 29.41
CA GLY A 428 14.38 10.43 28.05
C GLY A 428 15.21 9.28 27.45
N LEU A 429 15.41 8.16 28.15
CA LEU A 429 16.09 6.96 27.63
C LEU A 429 15.14 5.76 27.62
N THR A 430 14.80 5.29 26.43
CA THR A 430 14.00 4.08 26.20
C THR A 430 14.84 3.03 25.48
N VAL A 431 14.84 1.81 26.00
CA VAL A 431 15.44 0.64 25.35
C VAL A 431 14.34 -0.35 25.03
N SER A 432 14.36 -0.95 23.86
CA SER A 432 13.52 -2.11 23.57
C SER A 432 14.24 -3.20 22.80
N LEU A 433 14.06 -4.43 23.26
CA LEU A 433 14.58 -5.64 22.65
C LEU A 433 13.40 -6.46 22.14
N GLN A 434 13.48 -6.92 20.90
CA GLN A 434 12.48 -7.75 20.26
C GLN A 434 13.14 -8.95 19.59
N TYR A 435 12.54 -10.12 19.75
CA TYR A 435 12.92 -11.33 19.05
C TYR A 435 11.68 -11.98 18.44
N GLY A 436 11.75 -12.28 17.15
CA GLY A 436 10.71 -12.96 16.39
C GLY A 436 11.25 -14.23 15.76
N HIS A 437 10.45 -15.29 15.82
CA HIS A 437 10.72 -16.57 15.18
C HIS A 437 9.48 -17.00 14.39
N ALA A 438 9.66 -17.52 13.18
CA ALA A 438 8.54 -18.00 12.38
C ALA A 438 8.88 -19.27 11.61
N ARG A 439 7.92 -20.20 11.61
CA ARG A 439 7.91 -21.34 10.69
C ARG A 439 7.13 -20.94 9.45
N VAL A 440 7.73 -21.11 8.28
CA VAL A 440 7.17 -20.76 6.99
C VAL A 440 7.15 -21.99 6.10
N GLN A 441 5.98 -22.30 5.55
CA GLN A 441 5.82 -23.19 4.42
C GLN A 441 5.64 -22.32 3.18
N ALA A 442 6.58 -22.40 2.25
CA ALA A 442 6.56 -21.62 1.04
C ALA A 442 6.49 -22.53 -0.20
N PRO A 443 5.75 -22.11 -1.25
CA PRO A 443 5.71 -22.73 -2.59
C PRO A 443 7.04 -23.25 -3.10
N GLU A 444 8.07 -22.40 -2.99
CA GLU A 444 9.36 -22.58 -3.64
C GLU A 444 10.33 -23.49 -2.86
N THR A 445 9.94 -23.96 -1.67
CA THR A 445 10.78 -24.74 -0.76
C THR A 445 10.27 -26.17 -0.62
N LYS A 446 11.13 -27.18 -0.80
CA LYS A 446 10.82 -28.61 -0.59
C LYS A 446 10.59 -29.00 0.89
N GLY A 447 10.41 -28.03 1.79
CA GLY A 447 10.32 -28.26 3.23
C GLY A 447 9.96 -27.00 4.01
N LEU A 448 9.99 -27.13 5.33
CA LEU A 448 9.68 -26.04 6.25
C LEU A 448 10.90 -25.15 6.46
N ARG A 449 10.70 -23.85 6.26
CA ARG A 449 11.70 -22.82 6.49
C ARG A 449 11.52 -22.19 7.86
N TYR A 450 12.62 -21.85 8.53
CA TYR A 450 12.61 -21.20 9.82
C TYR A 450 13.23 -19.81 9.72
N ASP A 451 12.41 -18.77 9.85
CA ASP A 451 12.85 -17.38 9.84
C ASP A 451 13.10 -16.89 11.27
N ALA A 452 14.11 -16.03 11.45
CA ALA A 452 14.30 -15.31 12.71
C ALA A 452 14.67 -13.83 12.49
N GLN A 453 14.28 -13.00 13.45
CA GLN A 453 14.62 -11.59 13.48
C GLN A 453 14.83 -11.11 14.92
N ALA A 454 15.92 -10.40 15.17
CA ALA A 454 16.17 -9.70 16.41
C ALA A 454 16.29 -8.20 16.16
N VAL A 455 15.70 -7.38 17.02
CA VAL A 455 15.76 -5.91 16.94
C VAL A 455 16.09 -5.34 18.31
N LEU A 456 17.15 -4.54 18.39
CA LEU A 456 17.45 -3.67 19.51
C LEU A 456 17.21 -2.22 19.09
N ASP A 457 16.38 -1.50 19.82
CA ASP A 457 16.02 -0.09 19.57
C ASP A 457 16.34 0.70 20.85
N VAL A 458 17.19 1.72 20.73
CA VAL A 458 17.61 2.60 21.81
C VAL A 458 17.29 4.03 21.42
N ARG A 459 16.47 4.71 22.21
CA ARG A 459 16.09 6.11 21.98
C ARG A 459 16.52 6.92 23.18
N ALA A 460 17.30 7.97 22.93
CA ALA A 460 17.76 8.88 23.96
C ALA A 460 17.41 10.32 23.58
N GLN A 461 16.95 11.10 24.55
CA GLN A 461 16.74 12.53 24.44
C GLN A 461 17.53 13.24 25.55
N PRO A 462 18.85 13.36 25.41
CA PRO A 462 19.70 13.96 26.44
C PRO A 462 19.40 15.45 26.63
N LEU A 463 18.95 16.14 25.58
CA LEU A 463 18.56 17.55 25.59
C LEU A 463 17.18 17.71 24.91
N SER A 464 16.45 18.77 25.23
CA SER A 464 15.17 19.07 24.58
C SER A 464 15.31 19.31 23.06
N SER A 465 16.49 19.72 22.61
CA SER A 465 16.86 19.97 21.22
C SER A 465 17.47 18.75 20.50
N LEU A 466 17.96 17.73 21.21
CA LEU A 466 18.71 16.61 20.62
C LEU A 466 18.01 15.27 20.89
N LYS A 467 17.71 14.53 19.82
CA LYS A 467 17.18 13.16 19.87
C LYS A 467 18.13 12.22 19.15
N LEU A 468 18.48 11.14 19.83
CA LEU A 468 19.31 10.07 19.32
C LEU A 468 18.47 8.80 19.22
N HIS A 469 18.61 8.06 18.13
CA HIS A 469 17.94 6.78 17.93
C HIS A 469 18.91 5.79 17.30
N GLY A 470 19.38 4.83 18.10
CA GLY A 470 20.15 3.69 17.65
C GLY A 470 19.22 2.51 17.38
N ARG A 471 19.45 1.80 16.27
CA ARG A 471 18.69 0.59 15.93
C ARG A 471 19.61 -0.48 15.32
N LEU A 472 19.61 -1.66 15.92
CA LEU A 472 20.29 -2.84 15.41
C LEU A 472 19.24 -3.87 15.01
N VAL A 473 19.35 -4.41 13.79
CA VAL A 473 18.46 -5.44 13.25
C VAL A 473 19.32 -6.59 12.74
N TRP A 474 19.08 -7.78 13.27
CA TRP A 474 19.56 -9.03 12.69
C TRP A 474 18.37 -9.77 12.09
N LYS A 475 18.52 -10.28 10.87
CA LYS A 475 17.49 -11.03 10.16
C LYS A 475 18.11 -12.22 9.44
N ASP A 476 17.47 -13.38 9.57
CA ASP A 476 17.82 -14.59 8.85
C ASP A 476 16.54 -15.21 8.26
N GLN A 477 16.52 -15.35 6.94
CA GLN A 477 15.39 -15.91 6.18
C GLN A 477 15.54 -17.41 5.89
N ASP A 478 16.42 -18.13 6.56
CA ASP A 478 16.37 -19.58 6.75
C ASP A 478 17.47 -19.99 7.72
N LEU A 479 17.13 -20.26 8.98
CA LEU A 479 18.10 -20.67 9.99
C LEU A 479 18.83 -21.97 9.63
N SER A 480 18.26 -22.78 8.73
CA SER A 480 18.84 -24.08 8.34
C SER A 480 19.83 -23.98 7.17
N GLU A 481 19.73 -22.94 6.33
CA GLU A 481 20.57 -22.79 5.14
C GLU A 481 21.09 -21.35 4.96
N ARG A 482 22.42 -21.20 4.77
CA ARG A 482 23.09 -19.89 4.64
C ARG A 482 23.49 -19.48 3.23
N SER A 483 22.93 -20.12 2.21
CA SER A 483 23.42 -20.01 0.83
C SER A 483 22.56 -19.09 -0.05
N ARG A 484 21.24 -19.05 0.15
CA ARG A 484 20.31 -18.51 -0.86
C ARG A 484 19.50 -17.31 -0.38
N LEU A 485 18.98 -17.35 0.83
CA LEU A 485 18.00 -16.37 1.32
C LEU A 485 18.66 -15.23 2.10
N GLN A 486 17.90 -14.17 2.38
CA GLN A 486 18.46 -12.96 2.98
C GLN A 486 18.94 -13.22 4.40
N GLN A 487 20.23 -12.96 4.64
CA GLN A 487 20.84 -12.93 5.96
C GLN A 487 21.52 -11.59 6.12
N GLU A 488 21.04 -10.77 7.06
CA GLU A 488 21.44 -9.37 7.13
C GLU A 488 21.65 -8.93 8.58
N LEU A 489 22.76 -8.21 8.80
CA LEU A 489 22.94 -7.36 9.98
C LEU A 489 22.88 -5.90 9.54
N ARG A 490 21.97 -5.14 10.14
CA ARG A 490 21.82 -3.70 9.88
C ARG A 490 21.89 -2.91 11.18
N THR A 491 22.84 -2.01 11.26
CA THR A 491 22.97 -1.05 12.35
C THR A 491 22.64 0.34 11.82
N ALA A 492 21.85 1.12 12.53
CA ALA A 492 21.54 2.50 12.16
C ALA A 492 21.63 3.42 13.38
N LEU A 493 22.12 4.63 13.15
CA LEU A 493 22.14 5.72 14.12
C LEU A 493 21.50 6.95 13.46
N ASP A 494 20.40 7.40 14.06
CA ASP A 494 19.68 8.61 13.69
C ASP A 494 19.94 9.68 14.76
N VAL A 495 20.33 10.88 14.31
CA VAL A 495 20.56 12.06 15.14
C VAL A 495 19.65 13.16 14.61
N ALA A 496 18.68 13.59 15.40
CA ALA A 496 17.83 14.73 15.08
C ALA A 496 18.12 15.88 16.05
N TRP A 497 18.45 17.03 15.51
CA TRP A 497 18.84 18.22 16.26
C TRP A 497 18.02 19.43 15.82
N ARG A 498 17.32 20.04 16.78
CA ARG A 498 16.68 21.34 16.61
C ARG A 498 17.71 22.42 16.88
N VAL A 499 18.25 22.99 15.81
CA VAL A 499 19.25 24.06 15.87
C VAL A 499 18.61 25.36 16.35
N SER A 500 17.39 25.66 15.88
CA SER A 500 16.57 26.79 16.33
C SER A 500 15.07 26.45 16.23
N SER A 501 14.18 27.38 16.59
CA SER A 501 12.73 27.22 16.37
C SER A 501 12.35 27.07 14.90
N ALA A 502 13.14 27.68 14.01
CA ALA A 502 12.92 27.67 12.56
C ALA A 502 13.72 26.60 11.82
N VAL A 503 14.79 26.04 12.42
CA VAL A 503 15.73 25.13 11.74
C VAL A 503 15.92 23.83 12.50
N SER A 504 15.74 22.71 11.82
CA SER A 504 16.11 21.38 12.32
C SER A 504 16.92 20.58 11.31
N ALA A 505 17.91 19.87 11.81
CA ALA A 505 18.74 18.96 11.03
C ALA A 505 18.53 17.52 11.53
N ARG A 506 18.51 16.56 10.60
CA ARG A 506 18.50 15.13 10.92
C ARG A 506 19.54 14.41 10.08
N GLY A 507 20.50 13.78 10.75
CA GLY A 507 21.46 12.87 10.14
C GLY A 507 21.09 11.42 10.44
N ARG A 508 21.25 10.54 9.47
CA ARG A 508 21.12 9.09 9.63
C ARG A 508 22.28 8.39 8.95
N TYR A 509 22.93 7.51 9.69
CA TYR A 509 23.93 6.60 9.17
C TYR A 509 23.46 5.16 9.38
N ALA A 510 23.58 4.33 8.36
CA ALA A 510 23.30 2.91 8.44
C ALA A 510 24.44 2.08 7.84
N TRP A 511 24.78 1.01 8.53
CA TRP A 511 25.74 0.01 8.09
C TRP A 511 25.01 -1.32 7.89
N VAL A 512 25.19 -1.93 6.71
CA VAL A 512 24.48 -3.15 6.31
C VAL A 512 25.49 -4.19 5.86
N LEU A 513 25.39 -5.38 6.45
CA LEU A 513 26.19 -6.55 6.10
C LEU A 513 25.29 -7.66 5.60
N ASP A 514 25.63 -8.24 4.45
CA ASP A 514 25.10 -9.52 3.98
C ASP A 514 25.92 -10.64 4.64
N LEU A 515 25.23 -11.55 5.33
CA LEU A 515 25.83 -12.61 6.14
C LEU A 515 25.82 -13.98 5.45
N LYS A 516 25.40 -14.07 4.17
CA LYS A 516 25.43 -15.34 3.42
C LYS A 516 26.85 -15.93 3.37
N ASP A 517 26.95 -17.25 3.39
CA ASP A 517 28.24 -17.94 3.25
C ASP A 517 28.72 -17.90 1.79
N ALA A 518 29.77 -17.12 1.53
CA ALA A 518 30.35 -16.94 0.20
C ALA A 518 30.80 -18.25 -0.48
N ARG A 519 31.05 -19.32 0.27
CA ARG A 519 31.53 -20.61 -0.27
C ARG A 519 30.40 -21.44 -0.89
N VAL A 520 29.18 -21.27 -0.41
CA VAL A 520 28.02 -22.11 -0.77
C VAL A 520 26.94 -21.28 -1.47
N ALA A 521 26.98 -19.96 -1.31
CA ALA A 521 25.95 -19.09 -1.86
C ALA A 521 25.96 -19.09 -3.39
N ARG A 522 24.80 -19.40 -4.00
CA ARG A 522 24.60 -19.33 -5.46
C ARG A 522 24.85 -17.92 -6.00
N VAL A 523 24.57 -16.91 -5.18
CA VAL A 523 24.88 -15.50 -5.45
C VAL A 523 25.80 -15.02 -4.33
N PRO A 524 27.00 -14.52 -4.63
CA PRO A 524 27.92 -14.01 -3.62
C PRO A 524 27.24 -13.03 -2.63
N PRO A 525 27.69 -12.96 -1.38
CA PRO A 525 27.21 -11.95 -0.45
C PRO A 525 27.50 -10.56 -1.00
N ASP A 526 26.56 -9.64 -0.81
CA ASP A 526 26.77 -8.24 -1.17
C ASP A 526 27.91 -7.66 -0.29
N PRO A 527 28.78 -6.80 -0.86
CA PRO A 527 29.82 -6.14 -0.07
C PRO A 527 29.20 -5.28 1.05
N PRO A 528 29.94 -5.01 2.16
CA PRO A 528 29.48 -4.12 3.21
C PRO A 528 29.01 -2.77 2.67
N ARG A 529 27.81 -2.33 3.08
CA ARG A 529 27.22 -1.07 2.61
C ARG A 529 27.16 -0.03 3.72
N HIS A 530 27.51 1.20 3.35
CA HIS A 530 27.46 2.39 4.20
C HIS A 530 26.46 3.37 3.60
N LEU A 531 25.39 3.68 4.34
CA LEU A 531 24.30 4.51 3.86
C LEU A 531 24.23 5.77 4.73
N PHE A 532 24.35 6.93 4.12
CA PHE A 532 24.24 8.21 4.81
C PHE A 532 23.06 9.02 4.25
N HIS A 533 22.32 9.64 5.16
CA HIS A 533 21.20 10.52 4.84
C HIS A 533 21.29 11.76 5.71
N LEU A 534 21.14 12.93 5.09
CA LEU A 534 21.05 14.22 5.78
C LEU A 534 19.80 14.96 5.32
N GLU A 535 19.02 15.44 6.28
CA GLU A 535 17.81 16.22 6.08
C GLU A 535 17.95 17.56 6.83
N LEU A 536 17.55 18.65 6.17
CA LEU A 536 17.49 19.98 6.76
C LEU A 536 16.09 20.55 6.50
N GLU A 537 15.36 20.83 7.58
CA GLU A 537 14.03 21.45 7.54
C GLU A 537 14.14 22.90 8.01
N THR A 538 13.53 23.82 7.25
CA THR A 538 13.39 25.24 7.61
C THR A 538 11.91 25.63 7.58
N ARG A 539 11.47 26.34 8.61
CA ARG A 539 10.09 26.85 8.75
C ARG A 539 10.12 28.37 8.63
N PHE A 540 9.26 28.92 7.79
CA PHE A 540 9.14 30.35 7.51
C PHE A 540 7.80 30.89 8.00
#